data_AF-A0A6M1XU41-F1
#
_entry.id   AF-A0A6M1XU41-F1
#
_cell.length_a   1.000
_cell.length_b   1.000
_cell.length_c   1.000
_cell.angle_alpha   90.00
_cell.angle_beta   90.00
_cell.angle_gamma   90.00
#
_symmetry.space_group_name_H-M   'P 1'
#
loop_
_entity.id
_entity.type
_entity.pdbx_description
1 polymer ?
#
loop_
_entity_poly.entity_id
_entity_poly.type
_entity_poly.pdbx_seq_one_letter_code
_entity_poly.pdbx_strand_id
1 'polypeptide(L)'
;YTHTIFEIMSDAPKMGAQATICAGGRYDNLVEELGGPSTPGFGFAMGIERLLLTMEAEEVVIPAFNELDAYVVALGDETNIEALKVVQAIRNFGFSADRDFMNRKA
;
A
#
# COMPACT_ATOMS: atom_id res chain seq x y z
N TYR A 1 4.34 -22.31 19.50
CA TYR A 1 5.06 -21.19 20.14
C TYR A 1 5.77 -21.69 21.37
N THR A 2 7.01 -21.24 21.60
CA THR A 2 7.90 -21.78 22.65
C THR A 2 8.23 -20.78 23.74
N HIS A 3 8.11 -19.48 23.49
CA HIS A 3 8.31 -18.42 24.50
C HIS A 3 7.28 -17.29 24.31
N THR A 4 7.74 -16.05 24.07
CA THR A 4 6.91 -14.87 23.91
C THR A 4 5.81 -15.09 22.86
N ILE A 5 4.60 -14.71 23.24
CA ILE A 5 3.44 -14.60 22.36
C ILE A 5 2.91 -13.18 22.57
N PHE A 6 2.51 -12.52 21.49
CA PHE A 6 1.94 -11.18 21.58
C PHE A 6 0.80 -11.01 20.57
N GLU A 7 -0.08 -10.06 20.90
CA GLU A 7 -1.13 -9.57 20.04
C GLU A 7 -1.17 -8.04 20.09
N ILE A 8 -1.45 -7.42 18.95
CA ILE A 8 -1.77 -6.01 18.80
C ILE A 8 -3.26 -5.93 18.52
N MET A 9 -3.99 -5.28 19.41
CA MET A 9 -5.43 -5.14 19.35
C MET A 9 -5.83 -3.68 19.12
N SER A 10 -6.93 -3.45 18.41
CA SER A 10 -7.58 -2.14 18.33
C SER A 10 -8.59 -1.96 19.45
N ASP A 11 -8.60 -0.79 20.07
CA ASP A 11 -9.63 -0.39 21.03
C ASP A 11 -10.84 0.28 20.34
N ALA A 12 -10.90 0.27 19.01
CA ALA A 12 -11.97 0.91 18.25
C ALA A 12 -13.34 0.28 18.59
N PRO A 13 -14.35 1.09 18.99
CA PRO A 13 -15.66 0.58 19.40
C PRO A 13 -16.36 -0.28 18.33
N LYS A 14 -16.09 0.00 17.04
CA LYS A 14 -16.70 -0.70 15.90
C LYS A 14 -16.06 -2.07 15.62
N MET A 15 -14.91 -2.41 16.21
CA MET A 15 -14.20 -3.69 15.99
C MET A 15 -14.71 -4.84 16.87
N GLY A 16 -15.39 -4.53 17.99
CA GLY A 16 -16.00 -5.52 18.87
C GLY A 16 -15.02 -6.59 19.39
N ALA A 17 -15.48 -7.84 19.51
CA ALA A 17 -14.70 -8.96 20.06
C ALA A 17 -13.57 -9.49 19.13
N GLN A 18 -13.40 -8.93 17.93
CA GLN A 18 -12.34 -9.30 16.97
C GLN A 18 -11.33 -8.16 16.79
N ALA A 19 -10.77 -7.70 17.90
CA ALA A 19 -9.87 -6.54 17.96
C ALA A 19 -8.44 -6.82 17.45
N THR A 20 -8.00 -8.08 17.40
CA THR A 20 -6.61 -8.42 17.04
C THR A 20 -6.32 -8.11 15.56
N ILE A 21 -5.39 -7.20 15.33
CA ILE A 21 -4.94 -6.77 13.99
C ILE A 21 -3.68 -7.54 13.57
N CYS A 22 -2.79 -7.80 14.53
CA CYS A 22 -1.52 -8.47 14.33
C CYS A 22 -1.21 -9.38 15.52
N ALA A 23 -0.68 -10.56 15.25
CA ALA A 23 -0.30 -11.52 16.28
C ALA A 23 1.00 -12.21 15.89
N GLY A 24 1.78 -12.60 16.89
CA GLY A 24 3.05 -13.26 16.65
C GLY A 24 3.70 -13.82 17.90
N GLY A 25 4.94 -14.26 17.74
CA GLY A 25 5.71 -14.81 18.84
C GLY A 25 6.90 -15.65 18.40
N ARG A 26 7.52 -16.28 19.39
CA ARG A 26 8.69 -17.15 19.22
C ARG A 26 8.28 -18.60 18.96
N TYR A 27 8.85 -19.22 17.94
CA TYR A 27 8.70 -20.63 17.61
C TYR A 27 10.08 -21.25 17.36
N ASP A 28 10.54 -22.10 18.27
CA ASP A 28 11.87 -22.72 18.11
C ASP A 28 11.85 -23.97 17.22
N ASN A 29 10.70 -24.63 17.10
CA ASN A 29 10.61 -25.96 16.49
C ASN A 29 10.08 -25.96 15.06
N LEU A 30 9.55 -24.83 14.57
CA LEU A 30 8.84 -24.78 13.28
C LEU A 30 9.74 -25.19 12.11
N VAL A 31 10.98 -24.73 12.10
CA VAL A 31 11.92 -25.04 11.00
C VAL A 31 12.27 -26.54 11.01
N GLU A 32 12.40 -27.13 12.19
CA GLU A 32 12.67 -28.56 12.36
C GLU A 32 11.46 -29.42 11.95
N GLU A 33 10.24 -29.02 12.32
CA GLU A 33 8.99 -29.67 11.88
C GLU A 33 8.82 -29.68 10.36
N LEU A 34 9.41 -28.70 9.65
CA LEU A 34 9.42 -28.61 8.19
C LEU A 34 10.62 -29.33 7.54
N GLY A 35 11.45 -30.04 8.31
CA GLY A 35 12.59 -30.82 7.82
C GLY A 35 13.90 -30.02 7.69
N GLY A 36 13.95 -28.81 8.21
CA GLY A 36 15.16 -28.00 8.30
C GLY A 36 15.99 -28.28 9.56
N PRO A 37 17.14 -27.60 9.73
CA PRO A 37 17.93 -27.68 10.96
C PRO A 37 17.18 -27.04 12.14
N SER A 38 17.49 -27.49 13.37
CA SER A 38 16.97 -26.87 14.59
C SER A 38 17.32 -25.38 14.61
N THR A 39 16.32 -24.53 14.35
CA THR A 39 16.51 -23.10 14.08
C THR A 39 15.41 -22.30 14.75
N PRO A 40 15.76 -21.44 15.73
CA PRO A 40 14.78 -20.62 16.40
C PRO A 40 14.23 -19.52 15.49
N GLY A 41 12.92 -19.28 15.57
CA GLY A 41 12.22 -18.24 14.82
C GLY A 41 11.41 -17.30 15.70
N PHE A 42 11.26 -16.06 15.25
CA PHE A 42 10.35 -15.08 15.83
C PHE A 42 9.68 -14.33 14.68
N GLY A 43 8.36 -14.26 14.69
CA GLY A 43 7.62 -13.68 13.59
C GLY A 43 6.23 -13.26 13.99
N PHE A 44 5.53 -12.60 13.08
CA PHE A 44 4.17 -12.17 13.24
C PHE A 44 3.43 -12.26 11.91
N ALA A 45 2.10 -12.25 11.98
CA ALA A 45 1.23 -12.12 10.85
C ALA A 45 0.22 -10.99 11.10
N MET A 46 -0.14 -10.30 10.03
CA MET A 46 -1.15 -9.25 10.02
C MET A 46 -2.02 -9.46 8.78
N GLY A 47 -3.34 -9.41 8.94
CA GLY A 47 -4.27 -9.46 7.81
C GLY A 47 -4.51 -8.07 7.25
N ILE A 48 -4.27 -7.86 5.96
CA ILE A 48 -4.44 -6.54 5.32
C ILE A 48 -5.91 -6.13 5.33
N GLU A 49 -6.83 -7.06 5.10
CA GLU A 49 -8.27 -6.81 5.15
C GLU A 49 -8.69 -6.35 6.55
N ARG A 50 -8.12 -6.96 7.60
CA ARG A 50 -8.40 -6.58 8.99
C ARG A 50 -7.83 -5.20 9.30
N LEU A 51 -6.62 -4.90 8.82
CA LEU A 51 -6.01 -3.59 8.98
C LEU A 51 -6.89 -2.51 8.32
N LEU A 52 -7.36 -2.72 7.09
CA LEU A 52 -8.23 -1.77 6.38
C LEU A 52 -9.55 -1.53 7.13
N LEU A 53 -10.21 -2.59 7.61
CA LEU A 53 -11.42 -2.45 8.44
C LEU A 53 -11.16 -1.68 9.73
N THR A 54 -9.99 -1.88 10.35
CA THR A 54 -9.60 -1.14 11.55
C THR A 54 -9.39 0.34 11.23
N MET A 55 -8.69 0.64 10.13
CA MET A 55 -8.47 2.01 9.67
C MET A 55 -9.78 2.73 9.36
N GLU A 56 -10.74 2.04 8.74
CA GLU A 56 -12.09 2.56 8.51
C GLU A 56 -12.84 2.80 9.83
N ALA A 57 -12.76 1.85 10.77
CA ALA A 57 -13.39 1.94 12.08
C ALA A 57 -12.86 3.12 12.92
N GLU A 58 -11.56 3.39 12.84
CA GLU A 58 -10.87 4.51 13.50
C GLU A 58 -10.88 5.81 12.69
N GLU A 59 -11.57 5.82 11.54
CA GLU A 59 -11.74 7.00 10.69
C GLU A 59 -10.38 7.58 10.23
N VAL A 60 -9.40 6.68 10.01
CA VAL A 60 -8.08 7.02 9.49
C VAL A 60 -8.21 7.46 8.03
N VAL A 61 -7.83 8.72 7.77
CA VAL A 61 -7.77 9.26 6.41
C VAL A 61 -6.50 8.75 5.73
N ILE A 62 -6.66 7.88 4.73
CA ILE A 62 -5.56 7.48 3.84
C ILE A 62 -5.36 8.61 2.82
N PRO A 63 -4.17 9.23 2.75
CA PRO A 63 -3.92 10.27 1.75
C PRO A 63 -4.09 9.67 0.35
N ALA A 64 -4.67 10.45 -0.55
CA ALA A 64 -4.76 10.05 -1.95
C ALA A 64 -3.34 9.93 -2.50
N PHE A 65 -2.95 8.71 -2.86
CA PHE A 65 -1.79 8.47 -3.70
C PHE A 65 -2.27 8.54 -5.15
N ASN A 66 -1.62 9.38 -5.97
CA ASN A 66 -1.83 9.54 -7.41
C ASN A 66 -2.71 10.73 -7.85
N GLU A 67 -2.49 11.92 -7.32
CA GLU A 67 -2.79 13.12 -8.11
C GLU A 67 -1.66 13.37 -9.10
N LEU A 68 -1.99 13.72 -10.35
CA LEU A 68 -0.98 14.12 -11.34
C LEU A 68 -0.42 15.48 -10.95
N ASP A 69 0.91 15.60 -10.90
CA ASP A 69 1.57 16.89 -10.69
C ASP A 69 1.35 17.83 -11.88
N ALA A 70 1.19 17.27 -13.09
CA ALA A 70 0.87 18.02 -14.29
C ALA A 70 -0.02 17.25 -15.29
N TYR A 71 -0.92 17.96 -15.94
CA TYR A 71 -1.68 17.47 -17.08
C TYR A 71 -1.46 18.36 -18.31
N VAL A 72 -0.92 17.80 -19.39
CA VAL A 72 -0.56 18.53 -20.60
C VAL A 72 -1.72 18.48 -21.60
N VAL A 73 -2.30 19.64 -21.88
CA VAL A 73 -3.35 19.79 -22.89
C VAL A 73 -2.72 20.17 -24.23
N ALA A 74 -2.99 19.38 -25.27
CA ALA A 74 -2.56 19.64 -26.63
C ALA A 74 -3.69 20.32 -27.42
N LEU A 75 -3.39 21.35 -28.20
CA LEU A 75 -4.38 22.06 -29.02
C LEU A 75 -4.17 21.70 -30.48
N GLY A 76 -5.04 20.84 -31.00
CA GLY A 76 -4.97 20.33 -32.37
C GLY A 76 -3.95 19.20 -32.54
N ASP A 77 -4.21 18.33 -33.51
CA ASP A 77 -3.54 17.04 -33.66
C ASP A 77 -2.02 17.15 -33.84
N GLU A 78 -1.55 18.25 -34.45
CA GLU A 78 -0.14 18.50 -34.73
C GLU A 78 0.70 18.71 -33.45
N THR A 79 0.07 19.14 -32.35
CA THR A 79 0.75 19.42 -31.09
C THR A 79 1.00 18.18 -30.24
N ASN A 80 0.50 17.01 -30.67
CA ASN A 80 0.64 15.77 -29.93
C ASN A 80 2.11 15.38 -29.72
N ILE A 81 2.98 15.47 -30.73
CA ILE A 81 4.38 15.05 -30.54
C ILE A 81 5.08 15.95 -29.49
N GLU A 82 4.81 17.25 -29.50
CA GLU A 82 5.37 18.18 -28.52
C GLU A 82 4.80 17.97 -27.11
N ALA A 83 3.49 17.71 -26.99
CA ALA A 83 2.88 17.36 -25.71
C ALA A 83 3.51 16.11 -25.09
N LEU A 84 3.88 15.10 -25.91
CA LEU A 84 4.60 13.92 -25.42
C LEU A 84 5.97 14.29 -24.86
N LYS A 85 6.73 15.12 -25.56
CA LYS A 85 8.06 15.56 -25.11
C LYS A 85 7.98 16.31 -23.78
N VAL A 86 6.96 17.16 -23.61
CA VAL A 86 6.72 17.88 -22.35
C VAL A 86 6.41 16.89 -21.22
N VAL A 87 5.48 15.94 -21.42
CA VAL A 87 5.19 14.90 -20.43
C VAL A 87 6.44 14.10 -20.05
N GLN A 88 7.24 13.70 -21.04
CA GLN A 88 8.48 12.96 -20.81
C GLN A 88 9.49 13.79 -20.02
N ALA A 89 9.64 15.07 -20.32
CA ALA A 89 10.51 15.96 -19.57
C ALA A 89 10.07 16.04 -18.10
N ILE A 90 8.77 16.28 -17.84
CA ILE A 90 8.22 16.35 -16.48
C ILE A 90 8.48 15.04 -15.70
N ARG A 91 8.25 13.88 -16.34
CA ARG A 91 8.55 12.56 -15.76
C ARG A 91 10.04 12.36 -15.47
N ASN A 92 10.93 12.84 -16.34
CA ASN A 92 12.37 12.76 -16.11
C ASN A 92 12.86 13.61 -14.93
N PHE A 93 12.10 14.63 -14.54
CA PHE A 93 12.35 15.41 -13.32
C PHE A 93 11.73 14.79 -12.05
N GLY A 94 11.10 13.61 -12.16
CA GLY A 94 10.54 12.87 -11.02
C GLY A 94 9.08 13.22 -10.69
N PHE A 95 8.42 14.03 -11.52
CA PHE A 95 7.02 14.39 -11.34
C PHE A 95 6.09 13.48 -12.16
N SER A 96 4.91 13.22 -11.64
CA SER A 96 3.84 12.53 -12.36
C SER A 96 3.18 13.47 -13.36
N ALA A 97 3.13 13.05 -14.63
CA ALA A 97 2.48 13.82 -15.67
C ALA A 97 1.74 12.94 -16.65
N ASP A 98 0.65 13.44 -17.19
CA ASP A 98 -0.07 12.82 -18.30
C ASP A 98 -0.54 13.87 -19.32
N ARG A 99 -1.13 13.43 -20.42
CA ARG A 99 -1.66 14.31 -21.47
C ARG A 99 -3.01 13.87 -21.97
N ASP A 100 -3.68 14.73 -22.72
CA ASP A 100 -4.80 14.28 -23.54
C ASP A 100 -4.29 13.36 -24.68
N PHE A 101 -4.97 12.23 -24.85
CA PHE A 101 -4.73 11.25 -25.92
C PHE A 101 -5.87 11.22 -26.94
N MET A 102 -7.02 11.79 -26.60
CA MET A 102 -8.28 11.60 -27.32
C MET A 102 -8.67 12.86 -28.12
N ASN A 103 -7.79 13.85 -28.21
CA ASN A 103 -8.02 15.16 -28.84
C ASN A 103 -9.39 15.74 -28.48
N ARG A 104 -9.74 15.66 -27.19
CA ARG A 104 -10.99 16.20 -26.68
C ARG A 104 -10.91 17.71 -26.82
N LYS A 105 -11.92 18.30 -27.46
CA LYS A 105 -11.99 19.77 -27.56
C LYS A 105 -12.00 20.36 -26.15
N ALA A 106 -11.07 21.28 -25.91
CA ALA A 106 -11.05 22.13 -24.74
C ALA A 106 -12.30 23.04 -24.70
#